data_AF-A0A3Q0JCV0-F1
#
_entry.id   AF-A0A3Q0JCV0-F1
#
_cell.length_a   1.000
_cell.length_b   1.000
_cell.length_c   1.000
_cell.angle_alpha   90.00
_cell.angle_beta   90.00
_cell.angle_gamma   90.00
#
_symmetry.space_group_name_H-M   'P 1'
#
loop_
_entity.id
_entity.type
_entity.pdbx_description
1 polymer ?
#
loop_
_entity_poly.entity_id
_entity_poly.type
_entity_poly.pdbx_seq_one_letter_code
_entity_poly.pdbx_strand_id
1 'polypeptide(L)'
;MRGARLGGGVLAHTILGVDYDKENDVAKFLVLDPHYPGEENISVIQSKGWCGWKTANFWKKGTFYNMCLPMKKSCVRYLYNRYFSSIADITNTVLDILNQRVFPHLSKPYEHWNIGPESHLVQHNPLFLQMTSPRWQDTYVLPFSEIIDWKRAALVIPEAEISSVVDVVKDMSEKHIGELRDQLRFFHYRQQGETDDGWGCAYRSLQTLYSWFLLEGFTSKPVPTIREIQETLVYIQDKPPKFLGSRDWIGSTEVSFVLDTLLGVTSRILSVAANETLLSRVHELSRHFETHGTPVMIGEYGTLCHSNLE
;
A
#
# COMPACT_ATOMS: atom_id res chain seq x y z
N MET A 1 2.01 -2.74 32.59
CA MET A 1 0.92 -3.60 32.08
C MET A 1 1.53 -4.71 31.24
N ARG A 2 1.12 -5.95 31.47
CA ARG A 2 1.86 -7.16 31.09
C ARG A 2 1.70 -7.44 29.58
N GLY A 3 2.79 -7.35 28.84
CA GLY A 3 2.86 -7.87 27.46
C GLY A 3 2.62 -9.38 27.48
N ALA A 4 1.53 -9.82 26.86
CA ALA A 4 1.26 -11.22 26.64
C ALA A 4 2.43 -11.85 25.87
N ARG A 5 2.97 -12.95 26.38
CA ARG A 5 3.91 -13.79 25.63
C ARG A 5 3.13 -14.42 24.48
N LEU A 6 3.37 -13.95 23.25
CA LEU A 6 2.86 -14.53 22.01
C LEU A 6 3.65 -15.81 21.69
N GLY A 7 3.31 -16.91 22.37
CA GLY A 7 3.84 -18.24 22.09
C GLY A 7 2.88 -19.04 21.23
N GLY A 8 3.13 -19.11 19.92
CA GLY A 8 2.39 -19.95 18.98
C GLY A 8 2.51 -19.44 17.55
N GLY A 9 3.23 -20.18 16.70
CA GLY A 9 3.62 -19.88 15.31
C GLY A 9 2.84 -18.76 14.60
N VAL A 10 3.46 -17.59 14.53
CA VAL A 10 2.99 -16.47 13.72
C VAL A 10 3.61 -16.62 12.33
N LEU A 11 2.78 -16.93 11.32
CA LEU A 11 3.21 -16.97 9.92
C LEU A 11 2.73 -15.69 9.23
N ALA A 12 3.54 -15.18 8.32
CA ALA A 12 3.19 -14.01 7.52
C ALA A 12 3.36 -14.29 6.03
N HIS A 13 2.45 -13.73 5.24
CA HIS A 13 2.51 -13.75 3.78
C HIS A 13 2.23 -12.36 3.22
N THR A 14 2.59 -12.15 1.95
CA THR A 14 2.21 -10.93 1.22
C THR A 14 1.17 -11.28 0.17
N ILE A 15 0.04 -10.60 0.18
CA ILE A 15 -1.00 -10.69 -0.85
C ILE A 15 -0.75 -9.55 -1.84
N LEU A 16 -0.56 -9.90 -3.11
CA LEU A 16 -0.30 -8.96 -4.20
C LEU A 16 -1.56 -8.61 -5.00
N GLY A 17 -2.60 -9.44 -4.87
CA GLY A 17 -3.86 -9.24 -5.57
C GLY A 17 -4.90 -10.27 -5.17
N VAL A 18 -6.14 -9.99 -5.55
CA VAL A 18 -7.29 -10.85 -5.34
C VAL A 18 -8.08 -10.97 -6.64
N ASP A 19 -8.49 -12.19 -6.96
CA ASP A 19 -9.41 -12.52 -8.04
C ASP A 19 -10.67 -13.10 -7.39
N TYR A 20 -11.80 -12.43 -7.57
CA TYR A 20 -13.05 -12.80 -6.91
C TYR A 20 -14.17 -12.96 -7.94
N ASP A 21 -14.62 -14.21 -8.09
CA ASP A 21 -15.78 -14.58 -8.86
C ASP A 21 -17.05 -14.42 -7.99
N LYS A 22 -17.78 -13.34 -8.25
CA LYS A 22 -19.03 -13.00 -7.55
C LYS A 22 -20.17 -13.98 -7.81
N GLU A 23 -20.18 -14.66 -8.97
CA GLU A 23 -21.28 -15.56 -9.35
C GLU A 23 -21.18 -16.88 -8.62
N ASN A 24 -19.95 -17.38 -8.44
CA ASN A 24 -19.68 -18.67 -7.81
C ASN A 24 -19.20 -18.54 -6.35
N ASP A 25 -19.06 -17.32 -5.83
CA ASP A 25 -18.49 -16.99 -4.52
C ASP A 25 -17.11 -17.62 -4.28
N VAL A 26 -16.26 -17.58 -5.32
CA VAL A 26 -14.92 -18.16 -5.30
C VAL A 26 -13.86 -17.07 -5.36
N ALA A 27 -12.98 -17.03 -4.36
CA ALA A 27 -11.83 -16.14 -4.34
C ALA A 27 -10.51 -16.88 -4.50
N LYS A 28 -9.59 -16.26 -5.24
CA LYS A 28 -8.17 -16.60 -5.32
C LYS A 28 -7.33 -15.40 -4.92
N PHE A 29 -6.21 -15.66 -4.28
CA PHE A 29 -5.28 -14.64 -3.76
C PHE A 29 -3.92 -14.87 -4.39
N LEU A 30 -3.33 -13.84 -4.99
CA LEU A 30 -1.96 -13.91 -5.47
C LEU A 30 -1.04 -13.73 -4.26
N VAL A 31 -0.41 -14.82 -3.84
CA VAL A 31 0.40 -14.85 -2.62
C VAL A 31 1.87 -14.91 -2.98
N LEU A 32 2.65 -14.08 -2.29
CA LEU A 32 4.10 -14.13 -2.25
C LEU A 32 4.53 -14.58 -0.84
N ASP A 33 5.23 -15.71 -0.80
CA ASP A 33 5.57 -16.42 0.42
C ASP A 33 7.02 -16.09 0.85
N PRO A 34 7.21 -15.32 1.93
CA PRO A 34 8.54 -14.91 2.39
C PRO A 34 9.37 -16.06 2.98
N HIS A 35 8.79 -17.24 3.18
CA HIS A 35 9.50 -18.36 3.80
C HIS A 35 10.49 -19.06 2.85
N TYR A 36 10.58 -18.62 1.58
CA TYR A 36 11.52 -19.18 0.61
C TYR A 36 12.97 -19.03 1.08
N PRO A 37 13.72 -20.12 1.33
CA PRO A 37 15.09 -20.04 1.83
C PRO A 37 16.15 -20.22 0.72
N GLY A 38 15.71 -20.31 -0.54
CA GLY A 38 16.57 -20.59 -1.68
C GLY A 38 17.16 -19.34 -2.31
N GLU A 39 18.01 -19.54 -3.33
CA GLU A 39 18.56 -18.46 -4.15
C GLU A 39 17.50 -17.89 -5.11
N GLU A 40 17.74 -16.73 -5.72
CA GLU A 40 16.80 -16.09 -6.65
C GLU A 40 16.60 -16.90 -7.94
N ASN A 41 15.73 -17.92 -7.87
CA ASN A 41 15.41 -18.81 -8.97
C ASN A 41 13.91 -18.75 -9.29
N ILE A 42 13.56 -18.00 -10.32
CA ILE A 42 12.17 -17.75 -10.75
C ILE A 42 11.44 -19.06 -11.03
N SER A 43 12.08 -20.02 -11.70
CA SER A 43 11.46 -21.31 -12.02
C SER A 43 11.06 -22.06 -10.76
N VAL A 44 11.92 -22.08 -9.73
CA VAL A 44 11.63 -22.72 -8.44
C VAL A 44 10.55 -21.95 -7.68
N ILE A 45 10.62 -20.62 -7.67
CA ILE A 45 9.65 -19.75 -6.99
C ILE A 45 8.24 -20.01 -7.53
N GLN A 46 8.09 -20.09 -8.86
CA GLN A 46 6.81 -20.35 -9.50
C GLN A 46 6.39 -21.82 -9.39
N SER A 47 7.27 -22.76 -9.75
CA SER A 47 6.90 -24.18 -9.83
C SER A 47 6.60 -24.80 -8.48
N LYS A 48 7.23 -24.31 -7.41
CA LYS A 48 6.97 -24.76 -6.03
C LYS A 48 5.93 -23.89 -5.31
N GLY A 49 5.38 -22.88 -5.98
CA GLY A 49 4.28 -22.09 -5.47
C GLY A 49 4.64 -21.09 -4.36
N TRP A 50 5.88 -20.60 -4.32
CA TRP A 50 6.32 -19.50 -3.46
C TRP A 50 5.77 -18.15 -3.93
N CYS A 51 5.50 -18.02 -5.23
CA CYS A 51 4.67 -16.97 -5.79
C CYS A 51 3.58 -17.61 -6.65
N GLY A 52 2.32 -17.32 -6.37
CA GLY A 52 1.23 -17.81 -7.23
C GLY A 52 -0.16 -17.66 -6.63
N TRP A 53 -1.15 -17.95 -7.46
CA TRP A 53 -2.56 -17.92 -7.07
C TRP A 53 -2.91 -19.06 -6.12
N LYS A 54 -3.47 -18.71 -4.96
CA LYS A 54 -3.91 -19.62 -3.91
C LYS A 54 -5.42 -19.48 -3.71
N THR A 55 -6.11 -20.59 -3.51
CA THR A 55 -7.54 -20.57 -3.18
C THR A 55 -7.75 -20.30 -1.68
N ALA A 56 -9.00 -20.06 -1.27
CA ALA A 56 -9.34 -19.88 0.14
C ALA A 56 -8.88 -21.05 1.05
N ASN A 57 -8.74 -22.26 0.51
CA ASN A 57 -8.29 -23.45 1.25
C ASN A 57 -6.79 -23.42 1.63
N PHE A 58 -6.01 -22.52 1.04
CA PHE A 58 -4.61 -22.30 1.42
C PHE A 58 -4.50 -21.74 2.85
N TRP A 59 -5.48 -20.94 3.28
CA TRP A 59 -5.49 -20.32 4.58
C TRP A 59 -6.01 -21.28 5.64
N LYS A 60 -5.31 -21.35 6.77
CA LYS A 60 -5.68 -22.20 7.90
C LYS A 60 -6.98 -21.72 8.53
N LYS A 61 -7.89 -22.68 8.81
CA LYS A 61 -9.15 -22.43 9.50
C LYS A 61 -8.94 -22.40 11.02
N GLY A 62 -9.80 -21.72 11.76
CA GLY A 62 -9.71 -21.70 13.24
C GLY A 62 -8.61 -20.79 13.78
N THR A 63 -8.07 -19.90 12.95
CA THR A 63 -6.98 -18.99 13.32
C THR A 63 -7.40 -17.56 13.06
N PHE A 64 -6.86 -16.66 13.87
CA PHE A 64 -7.09 -15.24 13.69
C PHE A 64 -6.10 -14.69 12.67
N TYR A 65 -6.55 -13.78 11.80
CA TYR A 65 -5.66 -13.06 10.89
C TYR A 65 -5.80 -11.56 11.08
N ASN A 66 -4.68 -10.84 11.03
CA ASN A 66 -4.67 -9.41 10.76
C ASN A 66 -3.97 -9.14 9.44
N MET A 67 -4.59 -8.31 8.62
CA MET A 67 -4.01 -7.80 7.39
C MET A 67 -3.64 -6.33 7.55
N CYS A 68 -2.41 -5.97 7.21
CA CYS A 68 -1.96 -4.59 7.10
C CYS A 68 -2.12 -4.14 5.64
N LEU A 69 -3.01 -3.17 5.42
CA LEU A 69 -3.39 -2.63 4.11
C LEU A 69 -2.85 -1.19 3.99
N PRO A 70 -1.62 -0.97 3.47
CA PRO A 70 -1.02 0.37 3.36
C PRO A 70 -1.80 1.25 2.41
N MET A 71 -2.19 2.45 2.80
CA MET A 71 -3.05 3.29 1.94
C MET A 71 -2.21 4.22 1.08
N LYS A 72 -2.24 4.04 -0.24
CA LYS A 72 -1.68 4.99 -1.21
C LYS A 72 -2.38 6.34 -1.06
N LYS A 73 -1.66 7.38 -0.64
CA LYS A 73 -2.13 8.76 -0.79
C LYS A 73 -1.96 9.13 -2.27
N SER A 74 -3.05 9.61 -2.85
CA SER A 74 -3.24 10.04 -4.25
C SER A 74 -2.06 10.75 -4.91
N CYS A 75 -1.83 10.35 -6.16
CA CYS A 75 -0.58 10.43 -6.89
C CYS A 75 -0.62 11.53 -7.97
N VAL A 76 0.28 12.50 -7.84
CA VAL A 76 0.57 13.60 -8.79
C VAL A 76 0.63 13.15 -10.26
N ARG A 77 1.13 11.94 -10.52
CA ARG A 77 1.25 11.35 -11.87
C ARG A 77 -0.10 11.13 -12.56
N TYR A 78 -1.15 10.78 -11.83
CA TYR A 78 -2.50 10.58 -12.39
C TYR A 78 -3.07 11.89 -12.91
N LEU A 79 -3.01 12.94 -12.09
CA LEU A 79 -3.52 14.25 -12.46
C LEU A 79 -2.72 14.81 -13.64
N TYR A 80 -1.40 14.61 -13.65
CA TYR A 80 -0.54 14.98 -14.79
C TYR A 80 -0.91 14.26 -16.09
N ASN A 81 -0.98 12.93 -16.10
CA ASN A 81 -1.26 12.17 -17.32
C ASN A 81 -2.68 12.35 -17.87
N ARG A 82 -3.63 12.77 -17.03
CA ARG A 82 -5.03 12.94 -17.43
C ARG A 82 -5.34 14.34 -17.93
N TYR A 83 -4.71 15.35 -17.33
CA TYR A 83 -5.07 16.75 -17.56
C TYR A 83 -3.92 17.59 -18.13
N PHE A 84 -2.67 17.13 -18.05
CA PHE A 84 -1.48 17.93 -18.33
C PHE A 84 -0.42 17.26 -19.23
N SER A 85 -0.67 16.04 -19.73
CA SER A 85 0.29 15.28 -20.56
C SER A 85 0.56 15.89 -21.93
N SER A 86 -0.36 16.69 -22.46
CA SER A 86 -0.21 17.38 -23.74
C SER A 86 -1.02 18.67 -23.79
N ILE A 87 -0.69 19.56 -24.73
CA ILE A 87 -1.49 20.76 -25.01
C ILE A 87 -2.93 20.38 -25.37
N ALA A 88 -3.15 19.28 -26.08
CA ALA A 88 -4.48 18.80 -26.43
C ALA A 88 -5.28 18.43 -25.16
N ASP A 89 -4.66 17.71 -24.22
CA ASP A 89 -5.31 17.30 -22.96
C ASP A 89 -5.63 18.51 -22.07
N ILE A 90 -4.70 19.47 -21.99
CA ILE A 90 -4.92 20.74 -21.30
C ILE A 90 -6.10 21.49 -21.92
N THR A 91 -6.13 21.60 -23.25
CA THR A 91 -7.20 22.31 -23.98
C THR A 91 -8.55 21.65 -23.76
N ASN A 92 -8.62 20.32 -23.85
CA ASN A 92 -9.85 19.56 -23.61
C ASN A 92 -10.32 19.70 -22.16
N THR A 93 -9.41 19.67 -21.19
CA THR A 93 -9.73 19.85 -19.76
C THR A 93 -10.35 21.22 -19.51
N VAL A 94 -9.77 22.27 -20.10
CA VAL A 94 -10.30 23.64 -19.98
C VAL A 94 -11.67 23.75 -20.64
N LEU A 95 -11.85 23.18 -21.84
CA LEU A 95 -13.16 23.18 -22.52
C LEU A 95 -14.22 22.43 -21.71
N ASP A 96 -13.86 21.30 -21.10
CA ASP A 96 -14.75 20.52 -20.24
C ASP A 96 -15.19 21.31 -19.00
N ILE A 97 -14.27 22.03 -18.35
CA ILE A 97 -14.56 22.87 -17.19
C ILE A 97 -15.44 24.05 -17.58
N LEU A 98 -15.15 24.70 -18.73
CA LEU A 98 -15.96 25.81 -19.23
C LEU A 98 -17.37 25.36 -19.62
N ASN A 99 -17.50 24.23 -20.30
CA ASN A 99 -18.79 23.67 -20.68
C ASN A 99 -19.68 23.41 -19.46
N GLN A 100 -19.11 22.92 -18.36
CA GLN A 100 -19.83 22.71 -17.10
C GLN A 100 -20.25 24.00 -16.40
N ARG A 101 -19.50 25.09 -16.59
CA ARG A 101 -19.89 26.41 -16.09
C ARG A 101 -21.04 27.02 -16.90
N VAL A 102 -21.09 26.74 -18.20
CA VAL A 102 -22.19 27.17 -19.08
C VAL A 102 -23.44 26.31 -18.86
N PHE A 103 -23.27 25.02 -18.61
CA PHE A 103 -24.36 24.06 -18.37
C PHE A 103 -24.20 23.35 -17.01
N PRO A 104 -24.61 23.98 -15.88
CA PRO A 104 -24.35 23.47 -14.53
C PRO A 104 -24.97 22.09 -14.23
N HIS A 105 -26.03 21.71 -14.95
CA HIS A 105 -26.68 20.41 -14.81
C HIS A 105 -25.82 19.24 -15.33
N LEU A 106 -24.75 19.53 -16.09
CA LEU A 106 -23.76 18.55 -16.57
C LEU A 106 -22.49 18.52 -15.70
N SER A 107 -22.49 19.20 -14.55
CA SER A 107 -21.33 19.30 -13.66
C SER A 107 -20.89 17.93 -13.15
N LYS A 108 -19.60 17.63 -13.27
CA LYS A 108 -19.02 16.37 -12.81
C LYS A 108 -18.69 16.44 -11.31
N PRO A 109 -18.85 15.36 -10.53
CA PRO A 109 -18.59 15.34 -9.09
C PRO A 109 -17.09 15.43 -8.76
N TYR A 110 -16.75 15.77 -7.51
CA TYR A 110 -15.36 15.95 -7.05
C TYR A 110 -14.47 14.75 -7.36
N GLU A 111 -15.01 13.54 -7.21
CA GLU A 111 -14.31 12.28 -7.42
C GLU A 111 -13.88 12.09 -8.87
N HIS A 112 -14.71 12.55 -9.83
CA HIS A 112 -14.40 12.48 -11.26
C HIS A 112 -13.14 13.27 -11.63
N TRP A 113 -12.93 14.39 -10.93
CA TRP A 113 -11.81 15.30 -11.17
C TRP A 113 -10.53 14.90 -10.43
N ASN A 114 -10.67 14.37 -9.22
CA ASN A 114 -9.54 14.25 -8.30
C ASN A 114 -9.18 12.82 -7.94
N ILE A 115 -9.96 11.84 -8.38
CA ILE A 115 -9.72 10.44 -8.09
C ILE A 115 -9.77 9.63 -9.39
N GLY A 116 -8.93 8.61 -9.47
CA GLY A 116 -8.88 7.70 -10.61
C GLY A 116 -10.23 7.04 -10.87
N PRO A 117 -10.55 6.65 -12.11
CA PRO A 117 -11.81 5.97 -12.45
C PRO A 117 -12.08 4.69 -11.64
N GLU A 118 -11.09 4.12 -10.94
CA GLU A 118 -11.25 2.92 -10.08
C GLU A 118 -11.69 3.20 -8.64
N SER A 119 -11.95 4.46 -8.29
CA SER A 119 -12.30 4.85 -6.91
C SER A 119 -13.79 5.04 -6.65
N HIS A 120 -14.65 4.81 -7.67
CA HIS A 120 -16.09 5.07 -7.61
C HIS A 120 -16.90 4.13 -6.71
N LEU A 121 -16.26 3.24 -5.93
CA LEU A 121 -16.96 2.40 -4.94
C LEU A 121 -17.21 3.10 -3.60
N VAL A 122 -16.89 4.38 -3.44
CA VAL A 122 -17.40 5.15 -2.30
C VAL A 122 -18.86 5.48 -2.58
N GLN A 123 -19.77 4.65 -2.05
CA GLN A 123 -21.19 4.95 -1.95
C GLN A 123 -21.38 6.41 -1.51
N HIS A 124 -22.03 7.21 -2.35
CA HIS A 124 -22.42 8.56 -2.01
C HIS A 124 -23.43 8.55 -0.86
N ASN A 125 -23.19 9.38 0.14
CA ASN A 125 -24.19 9.74 1.14
C ASN A 125 -25.23 10.66 0.45
N PRO A 126 -26.55 10.38 0.53
CA PRO A 126 -27.58 11.09 -0.25
C PRO A 126 -27.79 12.56 0.13
N LEU A 127 -27.04 13.10 1.09
CA LEU A 127 -27.10 14.49 1.50
C LEU A 127 -25.84 15.22 1.02
N PHE A 128 -26.01 15.97 -0.08
CA PHE A 128 -25.00 16.78 -0.73
C PHE A 128 -24.38 17.81 0.23
N LEU A 129 -23.08 17.67 0.51
CA LEU A 129 -22.19 18.79 0.77
C LEU A 129 -20.92 18.62 -0.06
N GLN A 130 -20.64 19.60 -0.93
CA GLN A 130 -19.41 19.65 -1.72
C GLN A 130 -18.21 19.82 -0.78
N MET A 131 -17.34 18.82 -0.69
CA MET A 131 -15.99 19.00 -0.13
C MET A 131 -15.15 19.81 -1.11
N THR A 132 -15.29 21.14 -1.06
CA THR A 132 -14.28 22.03 -1.65
C THR A 132 -13.14 22.21 -0.66
N SER A 133 -11.90 22.24 -1.16
CA SER A 133 -10.73 22.57 -0.33
C SER A 133 -10.96 23.93 0.35
N PRO A 134 -10.75 24.06 1.67
CA PRO A 134 -11.03 25.30 2.39
C PRO A 134 -10.26 26.49 1.78
N ARG A 135 -10.97 27.60 1.55
CA ARG A 135 -10.49 28.84 0.91
C ARG A 135 -9.52 29.68 1.75
N TRP A 136 -9.14 29.22 2.94
CA TRP A 136 -8.46 30.03 3.94
C TRP A 136 -7.17 29.36 4.40
N GLN A 137 -6.12 29.49 3.59
CA GLN A 137 -4.72 29.31 3.99
C GLN A 137 -3.86 29.93 2.88
N ASP A 138 -2.93 30.82 3.26
CA ASP A 138 -2.09 31.66 2.40
C ASP A 138 -1.16 30.82 1.47
N THR A 139 -1.76 30.16 0.48
CA THR A 139 -1.11 29.24 -0.44
C THR A 139 -1.45 29.68 -1.87
N TYR A 140 -0.50 29.54 -2.80
CA TYR A 140 -0.70 29.83 -4.22
C TYR A 140 -2.00 29.19 -4.74
N VAL A 141 -2.93 30.03 -5.21
CA VAL A 141 -4.21 29.57 -5.78
C VAL A 141 -3.97 29.24 -7.25
N LEU A 142 -3.81 27.96 -7.55
CA LEU A 142 -3.65 27.47 -8.91
C LEU A 142 -5.01 27.51 -9.66
N PRO A 143 -5.01 27.75 -10.98
CA PRO A 143 -6.25 27.85 -11.76
C PRO A 143 -7.17 26.65 -11.54
N PHE A 144 -8.48 26.86 -11.45
CA PHE A 144 -9.46 25.78 -11.22
C PHE A 144 -9.33 25.04 -9.87
N SER A 145 -8.71 25.65 -8.86
CA SER A 145 -8.60 25.11 -7.48
C SER A 145 -9.93 24.74 -6.81
N GLU A 146 -11.03 25.28 -7.33
CA GLU A 146 -12.39 24.96 -6.91
C GLU A 146 -12.92 23.64 -7.48
N ILE A 147 -12.22 23.06 -8.46
CA ILE A 147 -12.57 21.80 -9.15
C ILE A 147 -11.46 20.76 -9.01
N ILE A 148 -10.19 21.17 -9.18
CA ILE A 148 -9.01 20.29 -9.09
C ILE A 148 -8.29 20.55 -7.78
N ASP A 149 -8.09 19.50 -6.97
CA ASP A 149 -7.33 19.53 -5.74
C ASP A 149 -5.83 19.49 -6.06
N TRP A 150 -5.28 20.69 -6.27
CA TRP A 150 -3.89 20.88 -6.63
C TRP A 150 -2.89 20.41 -5.57
N LYS A 151 -3.29 20.24 -4.31
CA LYS A 151 -2.42 19.68 -3.28
C LYS A 151 -2.00 18.24 -3.60
N ARG A 152 -2.80 17.52 -4.40
CA ARG A 152 -2.54 16.15 -4.87
C ARG A 152 -1.78 16.09 -6.20
N ALA A 153 -1.69 17.21 -6.93
CA ALA A 153 -1.17 17.31 -8.28
C ALA A 153 0.16 18.06 -8.37
N ALA A 154 0.51 18.81 -7.33
CA ALA A 154 1.71 19.62 -7.28
C ALA A 154 2.88 18.79 -6.74
N LEU A 155 4.04 18.87 -7.42
CA LEU A 155 5.31 18.48 -6.85
C LEU A 155 5.92 19.73 -6.21
N VAL A 156 6.13 19.73 -4.89
CA VAL A 156 6.74 20.86 -4.19
C VAL A 156 8.24 20.64 -4.13
N ILE A 157 8.98 21.49 -4.82
CA ILE A 157 10.45 21.44 -4.84
C ILE A 157 10.98 22.63 -4.05
N PRO A 158 11.96 22.43 -3.13
CA PRO A 158 12.66 23.53 -2.49
C PRO A 158 13.29 24.44 -3.55
N GLU A 159 13.20 25.76 -3.35
CA GLU A 159 13.66 26.74 -4.34
C GLU A 159 15.13 26.56 -4.76
N ALA A 160 15.96 26.00 -3.87
CA ALA A 160 17.36 25.67 -4.15
C ALA A 160 17.56 24.59 -5.24
N GLU A 161 16.54 23.78 -5.55
CA GLU A 161 16.62 22.66 -6.51
C GLU A 161 15.81 22.91 -7.80
N ILE A 162 15.32 24.15 -7.98
CA ILE A 162 14.43 24.50 -9.11
C ILE A 162 15.12 24.45 -10.48
N SER A 163 16.46 24.52 -10.51
CA SER A 163 17.25 24.55 -11.74
C SER A 163 17.43 23.18 -12.42
N SER A 164 17.17 22.06 -11.74
CA SER A 164 17.38 20.70 -12.27
C SER A 164 16.09 19.96 -12.68
N VAL A 165 14.94 20.62 -12.64
CA VAL A 165 13.61 20.02 -12.86
C VAL A 165 13.48 19.36 -14.24
N VAL A 166 14.10 19.94 -15.26
CA VAL A 166 13.96 19.46 -16.66
C VAL A 166 14.85 18.25 -16.94
N ASP A 167 16.00 18.14 -16.28
CA ASP A 167 16.94 17.03 -16.46
C ASP A 167 16.44 15.76 -15.74
N VAL A 168 15.82 15.92 -14.56
CA VAL A 168 15.18 14.83 -13.81
C VAL A 168 14.07 14.13 -14.61
N VAL A 169 13.35 14.88 -15.46
CA VAL A 169 12.20 14.34 -16.22
C VAL A 169 12.63 13.67 -17.53
N LYS A 170 13.80 14.00 -18.07
CA LYS A 170 14.19 13.59 -19.44
C LYS A 170 15.18 12.42 -19.51
N ASP A 171 15.83 12.01 -18.42
CA ASP A 171 16.83 10.93 -18.44
C ASP A 171 16.28 9.52 -18.11
N MET A 172 15.00 9.26 -18.39
CA MET A 172 14.39 7.95 -18.09
C MET A 172 14.83 6.89 -19.14
N SER A 173 15.82 6.07 -18.79
CA SER A 173 16.50 5.08 -19.66
C SER A 173 15.89 3.67 -19.64
N GLU A 174 16.41 2.71 -20.45
CA GLU A 174 16.01 1.27 -20.43
C GLU A 174 16.11 0.62 -19.04
N LYS A 175 16.89 1.21 -18.12
CA LYS A 175 16.90 0.87 -16.69
C LYS A 175 15.54 1.07 -16.04
N HIS A 176 14.80 2.11 -16.42
CA HIS A 176 13.46 2.39 -15.93
C HIS A 176 12.41 1.41 -16.50
N ILE A 177 12.64 0.86 -17.69
CA ILE A 177 11.84 -0.27 -18.23
C ILE A 177 12.14 -1.56 -17.43
N GLY A 178 13.37 -1.74 -16.94
CA GLY A 178 13.72 -2.74 -15.92
C GLY A 178 13.02 -2.49 -14.58
N GLU A 179 13.00 -1.25 -14.09
CA GLU A 179 12.32 -0.85 -12.85
C GLU A 179 10.79 -1.02 -12.95
N LEU A 180 10.20 -0.86 -14.14
CA LEU A 180 8.79 -1.15 -14.44
C LEU A 180 8.48 -2.66 -14.52
N ARG A 181 9.49 -3.53 -14.70
CA ARG A 181 9.37 -4.99 -14.51
C ARG A 181 9.64 -5.39 -13.06
N ASP A 182 10.45 -4.61 -12.34
CA ASP A 182 10.70 -4.71 -10.90
C ASP A 182 9.67 -3.92 -10.09
N GLN A 183 8.36 -3.99 -10.37
CA GLN A 183 7.33 -3.25 -9.60
C GLN A 183 7.25 -3.66 -8.12
N LEU A 184 7.92 -4.75 -7.75
CA LEU A 184 8.03 -5.24 -6.40
C LEU A 184 9.31 -6.06 -6.25
N ARG A 185 10.11 -5.81 -5.21
CA ARG A 185 11.22 -6.69 -4.86
C ARG A 185 10.71 -7.78 -3.91
N PHE A 186 10.95 -9.03 -4.27
CA PHE A 186 10.58 -10.16 -3.42
C PHE A 186 11.61 -10.35 -2.32
N PHE A 187 11.26 -9.93 -1.10
CA PHE A 187 12.06 -10.22 0.08
C PHE A 187 11.62 -11.53 0.73
N HIS A 188 12.59 -12.39 1.04
CA HIS A 188 12.39 -13.71 1.61
C HIS A 188 13.52 -14.09 2.58
N TYR A 189 13.42 -15.26 3.21
CA TYR A 189 14.41 -15.76 4.17
C TYR A 189 15.83 -15.81 3.60
N ARG A 190 16.80 -15.62 4.51
CA ARG A 190 18.25 -15.73 4.26
C ARG A 190 18.84 -14.68 3.33
N GLN A 191 18.14 -13.56 3.16
CA GLN A 191 18.66 -12.40 2.45
C GLN A 191 19.38 -11.44 3.41
N GLN A 192 20.23 -10.58 2.83
CA GLN A 192 20.98 -9.53 3.55
C GLN A 192 21.89 -10.07 4.68
N GLY A 193 22.33 -11.33 4.58
CA GLY A 193 23.20 -11.97 5.58
C GLY A 193 22.51 -12.36 6.88
N GLU A 194 21.18 -12.27 6.96
CA GLU A 194 20.39 -12.60 8.15
C GLU A 194 19.89 -14.05 8.14
N THR A 195 20.00 -14.76 9.27
CA THR A 195 19.43 -16.11 9.44
C THR A 195 18.06 -16.02 10.11
N ASP A 196 17.06 -15.66 9.32
CA ASP A 196 15.72 -15.31 9.80
C ASP A 196 14.67 -16.44 9.68
N ASP A 197 15.14 -17.67 9.42
CA ASP A 197 14.31 -18.86 9.34
C ASP A 197 13.41 -19.03 10.58
N GLY A 198 12.09 -19.06 10.35
CA GLY A 198 11.09 -19.30 11.38
C GLY A 198 10.70 -18.09 12.22
N TRP A 199 11.25 -16.90 11.94
CA TRP A 199 10.86 -15.68 12.66
C TRP A 199 10.83 -14.39 11.84
N GLY A 200 11.49 -14.37 10.68
CA GLY A 200 11.61 -13.18 9.84
C GLY A 200 10.41 -12.86 8.94
N CYS A 201 9.39 -13.73 8.86
CA CYS A 201 8.40 -13.69 7.76
C CYS A 201 7.70 -12.34 7.64
N ALA A 202 7.29 -11.75 8.77
CA ALA A 202 6.64 -10.44 8.79
C ALA A 202 7.61 -9.30 8.44
N TYR A 203 8.89 -9.40 8.81
CA TYR A 203 9.91 -8.44 8.40
C TYR A 203 10.13 -8.48 6.88
N ARG A 204 10.20 -9.66 6.28
CA ARG A 204 10.37 -9.82 4.83
C ARG A 204 9.14 -9.37 4.05
N SER A 205 7.94 -9.63 4.57
CA SER A 205 6.72 -9.07 4.01
C SER A 205 6.71 -7.53 4.08
N LEU A 206 7.11 -6.95 5.20
CA LEU A 206 7.29 -5.50 5.34
C LEU A 206 8.31 -4.92 4.35
N GLN A 207 9.47 -5.58 4.17
CA GLN A 207 10.48 -5.17 3.19
C GLN A 207 9.91 -5.20 1.76
N THR A 208 9.11 -6.23 1.44
CA THR A 208 8.39 -6.33 0.16
C THR A 208 7.42 -5.16 -0.01
N LEU A 209 6.57 -4.88 0.99
CA LEU A 209 5.65 -3.72 0.99
C LEU A 209 6.41 -2.40 0.82
N TYR A 210 7.49 -2.20 1.58
CA TYR A 210 8.31 -0.99 1.51
C TYR A 210 8.94 -0.83 0.11
N SER A 211 9.42 -1.92 -0.48
CA SER A 211 10.03 -1.89 -1.82
C SER A 211 9.06 -1.39 -2.88
N TRP A 212 7.77 -1.73 -2.76
CA TRP A 212 6.73 -1.21 -3.66
C TRP A 212 6.68 0.33 -3.61
N PHE A 213 6.70 0.92 -2.40
CA PHE A 213 6.70 2.37 -2.24
C PHE A 213 8.00 3.02 -2.75
N LEU A 214 9.14 2.36 -2.60
CA LEU A 214 10.40 2.81 -3.17
C LEU A 214 10.35 2.84 -4.71
N LEU A 215 9.83 1.78 -5.33
CA LEU A 215 9.74 1.63 -6.79
C LEU A 215 8.70 2.55 -7.41
N GLU A 216 7.61 2.82 -6.70
CA GLU A 216 6.59 3.80 -7.07
C GLU A 216 7.02 5.26 -6.84
N GLY A 217 8.25 5.48 -6.33
CA GLY A 217 8.81 6.82 -6.12
C GLY A 217 8.25 7.58 -4.92
N PHE A 218 7.59 6.90 -3.97
CA PHE A 218 7.11 7.52 -2.72
C PHE A 218 8.24 7.81 -1.73
N THR A 219 9.39 7.16 -1.89
CA THR A 219 10.57 7.36 -1.06
C THR A 219 11.83 7.16 -1.89
N SER A 220 12.91 7.84 -1.51
CA SER A 220 14.27 7.59 -2.01
C SER A 220 15.12 6.78 -1.02
N LYS A 221 14.60 6.52 0.19
CA LYS A 221 15.31 5.76 1.21
C LYS A 221 15.34 4.27 0.83
N PRO A 222 16.46 3.57 1.01
CA PRO A 222 16.55 2.14 0.74
C PRO A 222 15.59 1.34 1.62
N VAL A 223 15.30 0.11 1.20
CA VAL A 223 14.49 -0.83 1.99
C VAL A 223 15.21 -1.12 3.31
N PRO A 224 14.56 -0.94 4.48
CA PRO A 224 15.21 -1.11 5.78
C PRO A 224 15.59 -2.57 6.03
N THR A 225 16.71 -2.79 6.70
CA THR A 225 17.15 -4.07 7.24
C THR A 225 16.26 -4.50 8.42
N ILE A 226 16.30 -5.78 8.80
CA ILE A 226 15.62 -6.29 10.00
C ILE A 226 16.05 -5.47 11.23
N ARG A 227 17.34 -5.16 11.32
CA ARG A 227 17.91 -4.36 12.39
C ARG A 227 17.28 -2.96 12.48
N GLU A 228 17.20 -2.24 11.36
CA GLU A 228 16.60 -0.90 11.30
C GLU A 228 15.09 -0.93 11.62
N ILE A 229 14.39 -2.00 11.23
CA ILE A 229 12.99 -2.21 11.60
C ILE A 229 12.86 -2.33 13.12
N GLN A 230 13.73 -3.14 13.76
CA GLN A 230 13.74 -3.28 15.23
C GLN A 230 14.10 -1.97 15.93
N GLU A 231 15.09 -1.24 15.42
CA GLU A 231 15.47 0.09 15.92
C GLU A 231 14.30 1.06 15.84
N THR A 232 13.55 1.04 14.74
CA THR A 232 12.35 1.87 14.56
C THR A 232 11.30 1.56 15.63
N LEU A 233 11.00 0.28 15.88
CA LEU A 233 10.02 -0.15 16.88
C LEU A 233 10.43 0.19 18.33
N VAL A 234 11.74 0.13 18.62
CA VAL A 234 12.28 0.56 19.92
C VAL A 234 12.24 2.09 20.05
N TYR A 235 12.57 2.81 18.97
CA TYR A 235 12.58 4.26 18.93
C TYR A 235 11.19 4.86 19.21
N ILE A 236 10.14 4.31 18.60
CA ILE A 236 8.75 4.74 18.84
C ILE A 236 8.16 4.20 20.15
N GLN A 237 8.96 3.52 20.98
CA GLN A 237 8.59 2.96 22.29
C GLN A 237 7.51 1.87 22.24
N ASP A 238 7.28 1.24 21.08
CA ASP A 238 6.40 0.07 20.97
C ASP A 238 7.07 -1.18 21.59
N LYS A 239 8.40 -1.32 21.37
CA LYS A 239 9.19 -2.46 21.90
C LYS A 239 10.25 -1.99 22.89
N PRO A 240 10.59 -2.82 23.91
CA PRO A 240 11.64 -2.50 24.86
C PRO A 240 13.03 -2.60 24.22
N PRO A 241 14.08 -1.94 24.75
CA PRO A 241 15.43 -1.98 24.19
C PRO A 241 16.03 -3.37 23.98
N LYS A 242 15.63 -4.36 24.78
CA LYS A 242 16.06 -5.77 24.62
C LYS A 242 15.56 -6.45 23.34
N PHE A 243 14.57 -5.88 22.67
CA PHE A 243 14.07 -6.35 21.37
C PHE A 243 15.11 -6.14 20.25
N LEU A 244 16.01 -5.19 20.47
CA LEU A 244 17.02 -4.80 19.51
C LEU A 244 18.05 -5.93 19.31
N GLY A 245 18.06 -6.55 18.12
CA GLY A 245 18.87 -7.73 17.80
C GLY A 245 18.27 -9.05 18.29
N SER A 246 17.03 -9.04 18.79
CA SER A 246 16.32 -10.28 19.12
C SER A 246 15.79 -10.99 17.87
N ARG A 247 15.28 -12.20 18.06
CA ARG A 247 14.59 -12.99 17.02
C ARG A 247 13.08 -13.00 17.24
N ASP A 248 12.57 -11.97 17.93
CA ASP A 248 11.16 -11.88 18.25
C ASP A 248 10.35 -11.51 17.00
N TRP A 249 9.16 -12.09 16.88
CA TRP A 249 8.22 -11.82 15.80
C TRP A 249 7.63 -10.41 15.89
N ILE A 250 7.23 -9.88 14.74
CA ILE A 250 6.37 -8.69 14.61
C ILE A 250 5.07 -9.07 13.90
N GLY A 251 4.03 -8.28 14.10
CA GLY A 251 2.72 -8.48 13.50
C GLY A 251 2.30 -7.34 12.56
N SER A 252 1.09 -7.44 12.02
CA SER A 252 0.51 -6.47 11.10
C SER A 252 0.44 -5.05 11.69
N THR A 253 0.26 -4.93 13.02
CA THR A 253 0.27 -3.65 13.73
C THR A 253 1.66 -3.02 13.73
N GLU A 254 2.69 -3.76 14.12
CA GLU A 254 4.08 -3.29 14.08
C GLU A 254 4.53 -2.95 12.65
N VAL A 255 4.11 -3.75 11.65
CA VAL A 255 4.32 -3.43 10.22
C VAL A 255 3.71 -2.08 9.87
N SER A 256 2.49 -1.79 10.34
CA SER A 256 1.86 -0.49 10.09
C SER A 256 2.61 0.67 10.75
N PHE A 257 3.10 0.49 11.97
CA PHE A 257 3.89 1.52 12.67
C PHE A 257 5.19 1.84 11.95
N VAL A 258 5.86 0.82 11.42
CA VAL A 258 7.12 1.03 10.69
C VAL A 258 6.88 1.72 9.35
N LEU A 259 5.83 1.35 8.61
CA LEU A 259 5.45 2.04 7.37
C LEU A 259 5.08 3.50 7.63
N ASP A 260 4.32 3.78 8.68
CA ASP A 260 3.96 5.15 9.05
C ASP A 260 5.19 5.96 9.48
N THR A 261 6.05 5.38 10.31
CA THR A 261 7.25 6.06 10.82
C THR A 261 8.28 6.35 9.72
N LEU A 262 8.53 5.40 8.82
CA LEU A 262 9.59 5.53 7.82
C LEU A 262 9.12 6.21 6.53
N LEU A 263 7.85 6.02 6.15
CA LEU A 263 7.28 6.49 4.87
C LEU A 263 6.12 7.49 5.02
N GLY A 264 5.56 7.69 6.22
CA GLY A 264 4.34 8.48 6.41
C GLY A 264 3.09 7.83 5.77
N VAL A 265 3.16 6.52 5.52
CA VAL A 265 2.09 5.72 4.92
C VAL A 265 1.23 5.14 6.03
N THR A 266 0.00 5.64 6.10
CA THR A 266 -1.02 5.11 7.01
C THR A 266 -1.56 3.79 6.48
N SER A 267 -1.72 2.79 7.34
CA SER A 267 -2.31 1.50 6.99
C SER A 267 -3.64 1.27 7.68
N ARG A 268 -4.57 0.60 7.00
CA ARG A 268 -5.77 0.04 7.61
C ARG A 268 -5.49 -1.39 8.08
N ILE A 269 -5.90 -1.73 9.29
CA ILE A 269 -5.86 -3.13 9.77
C ILE A 269 -7.21 -3.78 9.51
N LEU A 270 -7.20 -4.91 8.80
CA LEU A 270 -8.40 -5.70 8.52
C LEU A 270 -8.27 -7.07 9.18
N SER A 271 -9.18 -7.38 10.09
CA SER A 271 -9.12 -8.60 10.91
C SER A 271 -10.10 -9.67 10.39
N VAL A 272 -9.67 -10.94 10.48
CA VAL A 272 -10.51 -12.12 10.24
C VAL A 272 -10.55 -12.92 11.53
N ALA A 273 -11.75 -13.10 12.07
CA ALA A 273 -11.93 -13.88 13.29
C ALA A 273 -11.68 -15.38 13.05
N ALA A 274 -11.35 -16.14 14.10
CA ALA A 274 -11.03 -17.56 13.98
C ALA A 274 -12.17 -18.43 13.43
N ASN A 275 -13.42 -17.98 13.60
CA ASN A 275 -14.62 -18.62 13.08
C ASN A 275 -15.01 -18.13 11.67
N GLU A 276 -14.27 -17.17 11.11
CA GLU A 276 -14.47 -16.65 9.77
C GLU A 276 -13.43 -17.26 8.79
N THR A 277 -13.61 -16.98 7.51
CA THR A 277 -12.63 -17.30 6.47
C THR A 277 -12.20 -16.02 5.79
N LEU A 278 -11.04 -16.01 5.13
CA LEU A 278 -10.58 -14.83 4.39
C LEU A 278 -11.60 -14.35 3.34
N LEU A 279 -12.45 -15.25 2.84
CA LEU A 279 -13.54 -14.94 1.92
C LEU A 279 -14.51 -13.88 2.50
N SER A 280 -14.74 -13.85 3.82
CA SER A 280 -15.62 -12.84 4.45
C SER A 280 -15.12 -11.40 4.26
N ARG A 281 -13.82 -11.24 4.00
CA ARG A 281 -13.14 -9.95 3.81
C ARG A 281 -12.77 -9.67 2.35
N VAL A 282 -13.20 -10.53 1.42
CA VAL A 282 -12.79 -10.44 0.00
C VAL A 282 -13.17 -9.11 -0.62
N HIS A 283 -14.37 -8.59 -0.32
CA HIS A 283 -14.84 -7.32 -0.86
C HIS A 283 -13.99 -6.12 -0.39
N GLU A 284 -13.57 -6.11 0.87
CA GLU A 284 -12.75 -5.04 1.44
C GLU A 284 -11.32 -5.08 0.89
N LEU A 285 -10.81 -6.28 0.59
CA LEU A 285 -9.54 -6.51 -0.10
C LEU A 285 -9.61 -6.10 -1.56
N SER A 286 -10.62 -6.54 -2.32
CA SER A 286 -10.81 -6.13 -3.72
C SER A 286 -10.84 -4.62 -3.83
N ARG A 287 -11.65 -3.97 -2.99
CA ARG A 287 -11.74 -2.51 -2.95
C ARG A 287 -10.40 -1.85 -2.61
N HIS A 288 -9.59 -2.45 -1.75
CA HIS A 288 -8.27 -1.90 -1.42
C HIS A 288 -7.32 -1.95 -2.63
N PHE A 289 -7.29 -3.06 -3.36
CA PHE A 289 -6.47 -3.17 -4.56
C PHE A 289 -6.96 -2.23 -5.67
N GLU A 290 -8.28 -2.08 -5.84
CA GLU A 290 -8.87 -1.10 -6.78
C GLU A 290 -8.53 0.36 -6.41
N THR A 291 -8.58 0.71 -5.12
CA THR A 291 -8.39 2.12 -4.71
C THR A 291 -6.93 2.52 -4.49
N HIS A 292 -6.10 1.60 -3.98
CA HIS A 292 -4.71 1.90 -3.58
C HIS A 292 -3.67 1.12 -4.38
N GLY A 293 -3.98 -0.10 -4.84
CA GLY A 293 -3.06 -0.95 -5.61
C GLY A 293 -1.82 -1.43 -4.87
N THR A 294 -1.79 -1.26 -3.55
CA THR A 294 -0.65 -1.58 -2.67
C THR A 294 -0.67 -3.04 -2.23
N PRO A 295 0.49 -3.71 -2.12
CA PRO A 295 0.58 -5.04 -1.51
C PRO A 295 0.10 -5.04 -0.06
N VAL A 296 -0.50 -6.16 0.36
CA VAL A 296 -1.07 -6.34 1.70
C VAL A 296 -0.29 -7.40 2.44
N MET A 297 0.16 -7.10 3.66
CA MET A 297 0.74 -8.12 4.54
C MET A 297 -0.38 -8.81 5.31
N ILE A 298 -0.39 -10.14 5.37
CA ILE A 298 -1.31 -10.92 6.21
C ILE A 298 -0.51 -11.71 7.24
N GLY A 299 -0.85 -11.55 8.52
CA GLY A 299 -0.28 -12.29 9.65
C GLY A 299 -1.30 -13.25 10.25
N GLU A 300 -0.91 -14.51 10.42
CA GLU A 300 -1.62 -15.54 11.19
C GLU A 300 -1.26 -15.42 12.67
N TYR A 301 -2.26 -15.42 13.55
CA TYR A 301 -2.07 -15.43 14.99
C TYR A 301 -2.73 -16.68 15.59
N GLY A 302 -1.97 -17.39 16.44
CA GLY A 302 -2.50 -18.53 17.18
C GLY A 302 -3.73 -18.16 18.02
N THR A 303 -4.62 -19.13 18.22
CA THR A 303 -5.96 -19.04 18.83
C THR A 303 -6.00 -18.53 20.28
N LEU A 304 -4.87 -18.13 20.87
CA LEU A 304 -4.79 -17.51 22.20
C LEU A 304 -4.94 -15.98 22.16
N CYS A 305 -5.09 -15.37 20.97
CA CYS A 305 -5.32 -13.93 20.84
C CYS A 305 -6.82 -13.59 20.97
N HIS A 306 -7.48 -14.03 22.05
CA HIS A 306 -8.71 -13.36 22.46
C HIS A 306 -8.32 -12.02 23.08
N SER A 307 -8.65 -10.94 22.36
CA SER A 307 -8.62 -9.57 22.83
C SER A 307 -9.40 -9.43 24.14
N ASN A 308 -8.71 -9.08 25.22
CA ASN A 308 -9.33 -8.28 26.29
C ASN A 308 -9.52 -6.86 25.75
N LEU A 309 -10.52 -6.69 24.90
CA LEU A 309 -11.14 -5.41 24.58
C LEU A 309 -12.51 -5.43 25.25
N GLU A 310 -12.51 -5.19 26.56
CA GLU A 310 -13.59 -4.54 27.31
C GLU A 310 -13.02 -3.26 27.93
#